data_AF-A0A966E1H2-F1
#
_entry.id   AF-A0A966E1H2-F1
#
_cell.length_a   1.000
_cell.length_b   1.000
_cell.length_c   1.000
_cell.angle_alpha   90.00
_cell.angle_beta   90.00
_cell.angle_gamma   90.00
#
_symmetry.space_group_name_H-M   'P 1'
#
loop_
_entity.id
_entity.type
_entity.pdbx_description
1 polymer ?
#
loop_
_entity_poly.entity_id
_entity_poly.type
_entity_poly.pdbx_seq_one_letter_code
_entity_poly.pdbx_strand_id
1 'polypeptide(L)'
;MSVNKRIGRPSGFRSVPVLTEPDVEHYPEFREFLVKAFGLGEDPLGEPGVLDVNGRCYELIFVGRSGQAFPAAVEIASLVEGLEPLDTEQTDRDLWEIMEWLVEGVGGRWTIDALRTTAKIYRVIPEGVE
;
A
#
# COMPACT_ATOMS: atom_id res chain seq x y z
N MET A 1 -6.96 9.18 10.30
CA MET A 1 -5.99 8.44 9.47
C MET A 1 -5.71 9.28 8.24
N SER A 2 -4.45 9.51 7.91
CA SER A 2 -4.08 10.35 6.77
C SER A 2 -3.07 9.61 5.89
N VAL A 3 -3.57 8.64 5.13
CA VAL A 3 -2.83 8.07 4.01
C VAL A 3 -3.03 9.01 2.83
N ASN A 4 -1.97 9.68 2.41
CA ASN A 4 -2.02 10.63 1.31
C ASN A 4 -1.04 10.21 0.22
N LYS A 5 -1.43 10.40 -1.03
CA LYS A 5 -0.47 10.32 -2.12
C LYS A 5 0.54 11.46 -1.99
N ARG A 6 1.81 11.11 -2.13
CA ARG A 6 2.92 12.05 -2.22
C ARG A 6 3.40 12.15 -3.67
N ILE A 7 3.80 13.36 -4.09
CA ILE A 7 4.45 13.58 -5.37
C ILE A 7 5.95 13.36 -5.20
N GLY A 8 6.48 12.38 -5.90
CA GLY A 8 7.91 12.07 -5.94
C GLY A 8 8.44 11.38 -4.69
N ARG A 9 9.52 10.63 -4.90
CA ARG A 9 10.27 9.95 -3.84
C ARG A 9 11.18 10.94 -3.11
N PRO A 10 11.19 10.97 -1.76
CA PRO A 10 12.13 11.82 -1.02
C PRO A 10 13.58 11.35 -1.20
N SER A 11 14.50 12.32 -1.35
CA SER A 11 15.94 12.06 -1.48
C SER A 11 16.57 11.65 -0.15
N GLY A 12 17.58 10.78 -0.17
CA GLY A 12 18.26 10.32 1.05
C GLY A 12 17.56 9.18 1.77
N PHE A 13 16.48 8.62 1.18
CA PHE A 13 15.74 7.50 1.72
C PHE A 13 16.08 6.19 0.98
N ARG A 14 16.34 5.13 1.74
CA ARG A 14 16.51 3.76 1.22
C ARG A 14 15.19 3.00 1.26
N SER A 15 14.96 2.14 0.26
CA SER A 15 13.79 1.25 0.26
C SER A 15 14.07 0.03 1.11
N VAL A 16 13.14 -0.29 2.01
CA VAL A 16 13.13 -1.54 2.79
C VAL A 16 11.82 -2.26 2.46
N PRO A 17 11.83 -3.39 1.72
CA PRO A 17 10.62 -4.13 1.41
C PRO A 17 9.92 -4.62 2.68
N VAL A 18 8.60 -4.43 2.77
CA VAL A 18 7.81 -4.77 3.97
C VAL A 18 6.60 -5.65 3.65
N LEU A 19 6.02 -5.56 2.44
CA LEU A 19 4.89 -6.38 2.04
C LEU A 19 4.91 -6.65 0.53
N THR A 20 4.46 -7.83 0.12
CA THR A 20 4.26 -8.19 -1.28
C THR A 20 2.87 -8.81 -1.43
N GLU A 21 2.04 -8.23 -2.28
CA GLU A 21 0.82 -8.85 -2.79
C GLU A 21 1.10 -9.37 -4.20
N PRO A 22 1.29 -10.69 -4.36
CA PRO A 22 1.71 -11.29 -5.62
C PRO A 22 0.61 -11.36 -6.68
N ASP A 23 -0.67 -11.17 -6.35
CA ASP A 23 -1.78 -11.26 -7.31
C ASP A 23 -2.88 -10.23 -6.98
N VAL A 24 -2.64 -8.99 -7.41
CA VAL A 24 -3.60 -7.88 -7.22
C VAL A 24 -4.87 -8.09 -8.06
N GLU A 25 -4.84 -8.96 -9.07
CA GLU A 25 -6.00 -9.28 -9.91
C GLU A 25 -6.94 -10.31 -9.27
N HIS A 26 -6.53 -10.96 -8.18
CA HIS A 26 -7.39 -11.89 -7.43
C HIS A 26 -8.75 -11.25 -7.08
N TYR A 27 -8.75 -9.94 -6.79
CA TYR A 27 -9.93 -9.08 -6.71
C TYR A 27 -9.75 -7.87 -7.65
N PRO A 28 -10.36 -7.88 -8.85
CA PRO A 28 -10.13 -6.86 -9.87
C PRO A 28 -10.36 -5.42 -9.41
N GLU A 29 -11.26 -5.19 -8.46
CA GLU A 29 -11.60 -3.87 -7.95
C GLU A 29 -10.41 -3.17 -7.28
N PHE A 30 -9.50 -3.94 -6.64
CA PHE A 30 -8.27 -3.39 -6.05
C PHE A 30 -7.28 -2.96 -7.13
N ARG A 31 -7.15 -3.73 -8.21
CA ARG A 31 -6.34 -3.35 -9.37
C ARG A 31 -6.87 -2.07 -9.99
N GLU A 32 -8.18 -1.99 -10.23
CA GLU A 32 -8.84 -0.81 -10.79
C GLU A 32 -8.63 0.43 -9.92
N PHE A 33 -8.78 0.27 -8.60
CA PHE A 33 -8.49 1.35 -7.66
C PHE A 33 -7.05 1.82 -7.76
N LEU A 34 -6.06 0.92 -7.74
CA LEU A 34 -4.64 1.28 -7.83
C LEU A 34 -4.29 1.95 -9.17
N VAL A 35 -4.81 1.44 -10.28
CA VAL A 35 -4.63 2.04 -11.62
C VAL A 35 -5.14 3.47 -11.64
N LYS A 36 -6.34 3.71 -11.09
CA LYS A 36 -6.93 5.05 -11.01
C LYS A 36 -6.17 5.95 -10.03
N ALA A 37 -5.88 5.43 -8.83
CA ALA A 37 -5.24 6.18 -7.76
C ALA A 37 -3.87 6.68 -8.20
N PHE A 38 -3.10 5.88 -8.93
CA PHE A 38 -1.75 6.22 -9.37
C PHE A 38 -1.62 6.64 -10.84
N GLY A 39 -2.72 6.71 -11.60
CA GLY A 39 -2.69 7.12 -13.00
C GLY A 39 -1.97 6.12 -13.93
N LEU A 40 -1.88 4.85 -13.52
CA LEU A 40 -1.09 3.82 -14.21
C LEU A 40 -1.63 3.50 -15.61
N GLY A 41 -2.89 3.83 -15.89
CA GLY A 41 -3.48 3.65 -17.22
C GLY A 41 -3.02 4.71 -18.24
N GLU A 42 -2.56 5.87 -17.76
CA GLU A 42 -2.07 6.97 -18.60
C GLU A 42 -0.56 6.89 -18.78
N ASP A 43 0.17 6.67 -17.68
CA ASP A 43 1.62 6.53 -17.67
C ASP A 43 2.08 5.37 -16.76
N PRO A 44 2.08 4.12 -17.25
CA PRO A 44 2.46 2.95 -16.46
C PRO A 44 3.95 2.91 -16.07
N LEU A 45 4.79 3.75 -16.70
CA LEU A 45 6.23 3.84 -16.46
C LEU A 45 6.62 5.17 -15.79
N GLY A 46 5.62 5.93 -15.30
CA GLY A 46 5.79 7.22 -14.66
C GLY A 46 6.44 7.15 -13.28
N GLU A 47 6.27 8.22 -12.52
CA GLU A 47 6.81 8.32 -11.16
C GLU A 47 6.34 7.17 -10.25
N PRO A 48 7.19 6.67 -9.33
CA PRO A 48 6.81 5.66 -8.36
C PRO A 48 5.58 6.07 -7.55
N GLY A 49 4.73 5.09 -7.21
CA GLY A 49 3.64 5.35 -6.28
C GLY A 49 4.21 5.62 -4.89
N VAL A 50 4.05 6.84 -4.36
CA VAL A 50 4.50 7.15 -2.99
C VAL A 50 3.30 7.55 -2.14
N LEU A 51 3.21 6.94 -0.96
CA LEU A 51 2.26 7.27 0.08
C LEU A 51 2.99 7.94 1.26
N ASP A 52 2.35 8.95 1.83
CA ASP A 52 2.65 9.49 3.15
C ASP A 52 1.61 8.92 4.13
N VAL A 53 2.08 8.22 5.16
CA VAL A 53 1.28 7.61 6.22
C VAL A 53 1.77 8.19 7.53
N ASN A 54 1.02 9.13 8.08
CA ASN A 54 1.35 9.83 9.32
C ASN A 54 2.79 10.41 9.35
N GLY A 55 3.25 10.95 8.22
CA GLY A 55 4.60 11.54 8.08
C GLY A 55 5.70 10.54 7.72
N ARG A 56 5.39 9.25 7.54
CA ARG A 56 6.32 8.23 7.03
C ARG A 56 6.00 7.91 5.57
N CYS A 57 7.03 7.66 4.79
CA CYS A 57 6.88 7.45 3.35
C CYS A 57 6.93 5.95 3.00
N TYR A 58 6.01 5.52 2.14
CA TYR A 58 5.94 4.18 1.60
C TYR A 58 5.94 4.23 0.07
N GLU A 59 6.75 3.40 -0.55
CA GLU A 59 6.82 3.24 -2.00
C GLU A 59 6.02 2.01 -2.40
N LEU A 60 5.06 2.19 -3.31
CA LEU A 60 4.31 1.15 -3.98
C LEU A 60 4.96 0.90 -5.34
N ILE A 61 5.50 -0.31 -5.48
CA ILE A 61 6.19 -0.79 -6.67
C ILE A 61 5.20 -1.68 -7.42
N PHE A 62 4.80 -1.23 -8.61
CA PHE A 62 3.83 -1.93 -9.45
C PHE A 62 4.54 -2.88 -10.41
N VAL A 63 4.21 -4.16 -10.34
CA VAL A 63 4.89 -5.20 -11.10
C VAL A 63 4.02 -5.67 -12.25
N GLY A 64 4.59 -5.68 -13.46
CA GLY A 64 3.99 -6.28 -14.65
C GLY A 64 4.42 -7.74 -14.82
N ARG A 65 3.52 -8.57 -15.36
CA ARG A 65 3.80 -9.95 -15.74
C ARG A 65 3.28 -10.23 -17.13
N SER A 66 4.02 -11.07 -17.87
CA SER A 66 3.64 -11.42 -19.24
C SER A 66 2.27 -12.11 -19.26
N GLY A 67 1.37 -11.63 -20.12
CA GLY A 67 0.02 -12.19 -20.28
C GLY A 67 -1.00 -11.77 -19.22
N GLN A 68 -0.64 -10.87 -18.30
CA GLN A 68 -1.54 -10.32 -17.28
C GLN A 68 -1.71 -8.82 -17.46
N ALA A 69 -2.84 -8.28 -16.99
CA ALA A 69 -3.07 -6.85 -17.01
C ALA A 69 -2.19 -6.15 -15.96
N PHE A 70 -1.70 -4.95 -16.26
CA PHE A 70 -0.89 -4.18 -15.31
C PHE A 70 -1.79 -3.40 -14.33
N PRO A 71 -1.40 -3.27 -13.03
CA PRO A 71 -0.37 -4.06 -12.36
C PRO A 71 -0.85 -5.48 -12.04
N ALA A 72 0.04 -6.46 -12.15
CA ALA A 72 -0.22 -7.85 -11.79
C ALA A 72 0.10 -8.14 -10.32
N ALA A 73 1.05 -7.40 -9.74
CA ALA A 73 1.42 -7.48 -8.33
C ALA A 73 1.80 -6.09 -7.81
N VAL A 74 1.78 -5.93 -6.49
CA VAL A 74 2.30 -4.73 -5.81
C VAL A 74 3.23 -5.12 -4.68
N GLU A 75 4.38 -4.47 -4.62
CA GLU A 75 5.29 -4.52 -3.47
C GLU A 75 5.23 -3.18 -2.74
N ILE A 76 5.24 -3.23 -1.41
CA ILE A 76 5.31 -2.05 -0.56
C ILE A 76 6.67 -2.06 0.11
N ALA A 77 7.39 -0.94 -0.03
CA ALA A 77 8.63 -0.69 0.68
C ALA A 77 8.47 0.52 1.61
N SER A 78 8.94 0.40 2.85
CA SER A 78 9.15 1.55 3.72
C SER A 78 10.34 2.34 3.20
N LEU A 79 10.17 3.66 3.06
CA LEU A 79 11.25 4.58 2.75
C LEU A 79 11.85 5.04 4.09
N VAL A 80 13.04 4.54 4.41
CA VAL A 80 13.75 4.82 5.67
C VAL A 80 14.87 5.83 5.40
N GLU A 81 14.97 6.87 6.23
CA GLU A 81 15.97 7.93 6.08
C GLU A 81 17.39 7.39 6.35
N GLY A 82 18.30 7.59 5.39
CA GLY A 82 19.71 7.25 5.52
C GLY A 82 19.95 5.80 5.96
N LEU A 83 20.56 5.64 7.13
CA LEU A 83 20.90 4.36 7.73
C LEU A 83 20.11 4.07 9.01
N GLU A 84 19.04 4.83 9.28
CA GLU A 84 18.19 4.59 10.44
C GLU A 84 17.63 3.16 10.40
N PRO A 85 17.45 2.51 11.57
CA PRO A 85 16.79 1.21 11.64
C PRO A 85 15.32 1.33 11.25
N LEU A 86 14.75 0.25 10.71
CA LEU A 86 13.32 0.18 10.48
C LEU A 86 12.60 -0.02 11.81
N ASP A 87 11.64 0.85 12.12
CA ASP A 87 10.68 0.63 13.22
C ASP A 87 9.60 -0.35 12.73
N THR A 88 9.73 -1.63 13.11
CA THR A 88 8.87 -2.71 12.63
C THR A 88 7.46 -2.62 13.18
N GLU A 89 7.30 -2.31 14.48
CA GLU A 89 5.97 -2.21 15.10
C GLU A 89 5.16 -1.08 14.48
N GLN A 90 5.82 0.06 14.26
CA GLN A 90 5.16 1.17 13.63
C GLN A 90 4.89 0.92 12.14
N THR A 91 5.77 0.21 11.46
CA THR A 91 5.55 -0.23 10.08
C THR A 91 4.30 -1.11 9.97
N ASP A 92 4.07 -2.02 10.91
CA ASP A 92 2.86 -2.86 10.92
C ASP A 92 1.58 -2.02 11.11
N ARG A 93 1.62 -0.99 11.96
CA ARG A 93 0.50 -0.05 12.12
C ARG A 93 0.24 0.76 10.84
N ASP A 94 1.30 1.26 10.21
CA ASP A 94 1.18 2.06 9.00
C ASP A 94 0.70 1.20 7.80
N LEU A 95 1.15 -0.06 7.71
CA LEU A 95 0.62 -1.04 6.75
C LEU A 95 -0.87 -1.30 6.95
N TRP A 96 -1.32 -1.36 8.20
CA TRP A 96 -2.75 -1.46 8.51
C TRP A 96 -3.53 -0.24 8.00
N GLU A 97 -3.01 0.97 8.17
CA GLU A 97 -3.63 2.18 7.60
C GLU A 97 -3.66 2.15 6.06
N ILE A 98 -2.62 1.64 5.41
CA ILE A 98 -2.62 1.46 3.95
C ILE A 98 -3.71 0.46 3.53
N MET A 99 -3.92 -0.63 4.28
CA MET A 99 -5.00 -1.57 3.99
C MET A 99 -6.39 -0.93 4.17
N GLU A 100 -6.60 -0.15 5.23
CA GLU A 100 -7.86 0.59 5.41
C GLU A 100 -8.09 1.59 4.28
N TRP A 101 -7.04 2.28 3.84
CA TRP A 101 -7.08 3.18 2.68
C TRP A 101 -7.44 2.45 1.38
N LEU A 102 -6.87 1.26 1.13
CA LEU A 102 -7.23 0.43 -0.02
C LEU A 102 -8.71 0.02 0.03
N VAL A 103 -9.18 -0.47 1.18
CA VAL A 103 -10.56 -0.92 1.36
C VAL A 103 -11.55 0.23 1.19
N GLU A 104 -11.26 1.40 1.79
CA GLU A 104 -12.09 2.59 1.63
C GLU A 104 -12.12 3.08 0.17
N GLY A 105 -10.95 3.09 -0.49
CA GLY A 105 -10.81 3.52 -1.87
C GLY A 105 -11.52 2.62 -2.89
N VAL A 106 -11.52 1.31 -2.65
CA VAL A 106 -12.28 0.32 -3.44
C VAL A 106 -13.78 0.43 -3.17
N GLY A 107 -14.17 0.45 -1.89
CA GLY A 107 -15.55 0.59 -1.45
C GLY A 107 -16.49 -0.56 -1.85
N GLY A 108 -17.80 -0.25 -1.91
CA GLY A 108 -18.84 -1.22 -2.25
C GLY A 108 -19.01 -2.31 -1.18
N ARG A 109 -18.73 -3.56 -1.53
CA ARG A 109 -18.76 -4.70 -0.59
C ARG A 109 -17.56 -4.72 0.36
N TRP A 110 -16.51 -3.97 0.04
CA TRP A 110 -15.29 -3.86 0.82
C TRP A 110 -15.48 -2.71 1.80
N THR A 111 -15.74 -3.03 3.06
CA THR A 111 -15.96 -2.04 4.12
C THR A 111 -14.88 -2.16 5.18
N ILE A 112 -14.52 -1.04 5.80
CA ILE A 112 -13.59 -1.01 6.94
C ILE A 112 -14.09 -1.94 8.06
N ASP A 113 -15.40 -1.95 8.31
CA ASP A 113 -16.02 -2.84 9.31
C ASP A 113 -15.78 -4.33 8.99
N ALA A 114 -15.90 -4.73 7.73
CA ALA A 114 -15.63 -6.11 7.31
C ALA A 114 -14.15 -6.46 7.47
N LEU A 115 -13.24 -5.55 7.10
CA LEU A 115 -11.80 -5.70 7.28
C LEU A 115 -11.46 -5.89 8.77
N ARG A 116 -11.90 -4.97 9.63
CA ARG A 116 -11.64 -5.00 11.08
C ARG A 116 -12.25 -6.24 11.73
N THR A 117 -13.46 -6.63 11.34
CA THR A 117 -14.10 -7.85 11.85
C THR A 117 -13.29 -9.09 11.48
N THR A 118 -12.85 -9.17 10.22
CA THR A 118 -11.98 -10.25 9.73
C THR A 118 -10.69 -10.31 10.52
N ALA A 119 -10.02 -9.18 10.73
CA ALA A 119 -8.78 -9.16 11.49
C ALA A 119 -8.94 -9.52 12.97
N LYS A 120 -10.08 -9.19 13.60
CA LYS A 120 -10.40 -9.68 14.96
C LYS A 120 -10.51 -11.20 15.01
N ILE A 121 -11.14 -11.81 14.00
CA ILE A 121 -11.27 -13.27 13.89
C ILE A 121 -9.89 -13.93 13.75
N TYR A 122 -9.04 -13.37 12.89
CA TYR A 122 -7.69 -13.90 12.65
C TYR A 122 -6.63 -13.44 13.67
N ARG A 123 -6.98 -12.55 14.60
CA ARG A 123 -6.09 -11.97 15.61
C ARG A 123 -4.86 -11.28 15.01
N VAL A 124 -5.07 -10.49 13.97
CA VAL A 124 -4.03 -9.77 13.23
C VAL A 124 -4.15 -8.25 13.32
N ILE A 125 -4.88 -7.74 14.32
CA ILE A 125 -4.94 -6.30 14.58
C ILE A 125 -3.66 -5.88 15.30
N PRO A 126 -2.89 -4.91 14.78
CA PRO A 126 -1.72 -4.37 15.47
C PRO A 126 -2.07 -3.76 16.81
N GLU A 127 -1.16 -3.83 17.79
CA GLU A 127 -1.34 -3.15 19.07
C GLU A 127 -1.52 -1.63 18.88
N GLY A 128 -2.57 -1.07 19.50
CA GLY A 128 -2.89 0.36 19.44
C GLY A 128 -3.85 0.77 18.32
N VAL A 129 -4.39 -0.18 17.55
CA VAL A 129 -5.46 0.06 16.56
C VAL A 129 -6.80 -0.46 17.12
N GLU A 130 -7.79 0.42 17.28
CA GLU A 130 -9.15 0.08 17.80
C GLU A 130 -10.21 -0.14 16.71
#